data_AF-A0A087UQM0-F1
#
_entry.id   AF-A0A087UQM0-F1
#
_cell.length_a   1.000
_cell.length_b   1.000
_cell.length_c   1.000
_cell.angle_alpha   90.00
_cell.angle_beta   90.00
_cell.angle_gamma   90.00
#
_symmetry.space_group_name_H-M   'P 1'
#
loop_
_entity.id
_entity.type
_entity.pdbx_description
1 polymer ?
#
loop_
_entity_poly.entity_id
_entity_poly.type
_entity_poly.pdbx_seq_one_letter_code
_entity_poly.pdbx_strand_id
1 'polypeptide(L)'
;MEEKQLKQLHSRANLRRLLDHIHNNHVEKVTKMCSRGLDPNFHCQETGESPLTLATSLKHPAKVIMALVNGGAHLDFRTKDGCTVLHKAVEKNNL
;
A
#
# COMPACT_ATOMS: atom_id res chain seq x y z
N MET A 1 9.95 23.76 4.61
CA MET A 1 8.72 23.71 3.78
C MET A 1 8.31 22.27 3.44
N GLU A 2 9.25 21.34 3.29
CA GLU A 2 8.99 19.91 3.03
C GLU A 2 8.18 19.20 4.13
N GLU A 3 8.48 19.45 5.42
CA GLU A 3 7.82 18.73 6.52
C GLU A 3 6.30 18.98 6.61
N LYS A 4 5.85 20.20 6.28
CA LYS A 4 4.42 20.54 6.20
C LYS A 4 3.74 19.86 5.00
N GLN A 5 4.43 19.78 3.86
CA GLN A 5 3.92 19.09 2.67
C GLN A 5 3.84 17.57 2.89
N LEU A 6 4.83 16.97 3.53
CA LEU A 6 4.83 15.56 3.93
C LEU A 6 3.68 15.26 4.90
N LYS A 7 3.50 16.08 5.96
CA LYS A 7 2.37 15.94 6.89
C LYS A 7 1.00 16.05 6.20
N GLN A 8 0.86 16.94 5.21
CA GLN A 8 -0.37 17.05 4.41
C GLN A 8 -0.55 15.82 3.48
N LEU A 9 0.55 15.29 2.94
CA LEU A 9 0.55 14.11 2.08
C LEU A 9 0.10 12.87 2.86
N HIS A 10 0.50 12.72 4.12
CA HIS A 10 0.07 11.65 5.04
C HIS A 10 -1.27 11.94 5.74
N SER A 11 -2.10 12.83 5.20
CA SER A 11 -3.46 13.00 5.70
C SER A 11 -4.28 11.72 5.53
N ARG A 12 -5.21 11.47 6.47
CA ARG A 12 -6.12 10.31 6.44
C ARG A 12 -6.84 10.16 5.10
N ALA A 13 -7.21 11.28 4.47
CA ALA A 13 -7.85 11.31 3.16
C ALA A 13 -6.93 10.78 2.04
N ASN A 14 -5.64 11.13 2.04
CA ASN A 14 -4.70 10.65 1.05
C ASN A 14 -4.34 9.17 1.26
N LEU A 15 -4.17 8.74 2.51
CA LEU A 15 -3.96 7.32 2.82
C LEU A 15 -5.13 6.47 2.33
N ARG A 16 -6.37 6.90 2.58
CA ARG A 16 -7.55 6.23 2.05
C ARG A 16 -7.58 6.23 0.52
N ARG A 17 -7.25 7.36 -0.11
CA ARG A 17 -7.20 7.46 -1.57
C ARG A 17 -6.18 6.50 -2.19
N LEU A 18 -5.03 6.29 -1.54
CA LEU A 18 -4.06 5.27 -1.98
C LEU A 18 -4.69 3.87 -1.94
N LEU A 19 -5.33 3.50 -0.84
CA LEU A 19 -5.98 2.20 -0.68
C LEU A 19 -7.09 1.99 -1.73
N ASP A 20 -7.86 3.03 -2.06
CA ASP A 20 -8.85 2.98 -3.13
C ASP A 20 -8.19 2.75 -4.50
N HIS A 21 -7.04 3.38 -4.78
CA HIS A 21 -6.29 3.16 -6.01
C HIS A 21 -5.72 1.74 -6.11
N ILE A 22 -5.30 1.16 -4.99
CA ILE A 22 -4.87 -0.24 -4.91
C ILE A 22 -6.04 -1.17 -5.22
N HIS A 23 -7.17 -1.03 -4.53
CA HIS A 23 -8.39 -1.84 -4.76
C HIS A 23 -8.86 -1.82 -6.22
N ASN A 24 -8.77 -0.66 -6.87
CA ASN A 24 -9.19 -0.49 -8.26
C ASN A 24 -8.07 -0.77 -9.27
N ASN A 25 -6.91 -1.29 -8.85
CA ASN A 25 -5.77 -1.61 -9.71
C ASN A 25 -5.24 -0.40 -10.53
N HIS A 26 -5.35 0.82 -9.99
CA HIS A 26 -4.90 2.06 -10.63
C HIS A 26 -3.39 2.28 -10.45
N VAL A 27 -2.57 1.41 -11.06
CA VAL A 27 -1.10 1.36 -10.90
C VAL A 27 -0.44 2.73 -11.04
N GLU A 28 -0.76 3.49 -12.09
CA GLU A 28 -0.17 4.81 -12.34
C GLU A 28 -0.43 5.83 -11.22
N LYS A 29 -1.63 5.78 -10.63
CA LYS A 29 -2.00 6.66 -9.52
C LYS A 29 -1.26 6.25 -8.24
N VAL A 30 -1.10 4.95 -8.00
CA VAL A 30 -0.28 4.42 -6.88
C VAL A 30 1.17 4.91 -7.02
N THR A 31 1.80 4.70 -8.18
CA THR A 31 3.16 5.16 -8.47
C THR A 31 3.30 6.68 -8.29
N LYS A 32 2.32 7.46 -8.78
CA LYS A 32 2.33 8.92 -8.64
C LYS A 32 2.21 9.38 -7.19
N MET A 33 1.45 8.68 -6.36
CA MET A 33 1.34 9.03 -4.94
C MET A 33 2.62 8.71 -4.18
N CYS A 34 3.21 7.53 -4.40
CA CYS A 34 4.46 7.13 -3.77
C CYS A 34 5.64 8.03 -4.20
N SER A 35 5.77 8.34 -5.50
CA SER A 35 6.82 9.25 -6.00
C SER A 35 6.71 10.69 -5.48
N ARG A 36 5.54 11.10 -4.98
CA ARG A 36 5.37 12.40 -4.29
C ARG A 36 5.82 12.36 -2.81
N GLY A 37 6.30 11.22 -2.33
CA GLY A 37 6.77 11.02 -0.95
C GLY A 37 5.73 10.36 -0.04
N LEU A 38 4.64 9.79 -0.57
CA LEU A 38 3.68 9.08 0.26
C LEU A 38 4.24 7.70 0.59
N ASP A 39 4.71 7.56 1.83
CA ASP A 39 5.10 6.29 2.47
C ASP A 39 3.93 5.27 2.48
N PRO A 40 4.05 4.14 1.77
CA PRO A 40 3.06 3.06 1.76
C PRO A 40 3.15 2.13 2.99
N ASN A 41 4.04 2.36 3.95
CA ASN A 41 4.20 1.52 5.14
C ASN A 41 3.27 1.93 6.30
N PHE A 42 1.97 1.87 6.09
CA PHE A 42 0.97 2.20 7.11
C PHE A 42 -0.11 1.13 7.23
N HIS A 43 -0.88 1.18 8.31
CA HIS A 43 -2.03 0.30 8.49
C HIS A 43 -3.33 1.01 8.12
N CYS A 44 -4.14 0.36 7.29
CA CYS A 44 -5.54 0.69 7.14
C CYS A 44 -6.22 0.67 8.52
N GLN A 45 -6.88 1.76 8.90
CA GLN A 45 -7.52 1.84 10.21
C GLN A 45 -8.71 0.90 10.34
N GLU A 46 -9.38 0.58 9.23
CA GLU A 46 -10.59 -0.24 9.19
C GLU A 46 -10.25 -1.74 9.15
N THR A 47 -9.28 -2.15 8.32
CA THR A 47 -8.97 -3.57 8.09
C THR A 47 -7.72 -4.04 8.83
N GLY A 48 -6.83 -3.14 9.25
CA GLY A 48 -5.53 -3.49 9.81
C GLY A 48 -4.49 -3.96 8.80
N GLU A 49 -4.85 -4.05 7.52
CA GLU A 49 -3.94 -4.40 6.44
C GLU A 49 -2.98 -3.26 6.10
N SER A 50 -1.83 -3.60 5.52
CA SER A 50 -0.97 -2.64 4.85
C SER A 50 -1.37 -2.48 3.38
N PRO A 51 -1.02 -1.36 2.71
CA PRO A 51 -1.11 -1.23 1.26
C PRO A 51 -0.54 -2.43 0.49
N LEU A 52 0.59 -2.96 0.95
CA LEU A 52 1.28 -4.06 0.30
C LEU A 52 0.52 -5.39 0.46
N THR A 53 0.01 -5.69 1.65
CA THR A 53 -0.81 -6.88 1.89
C THR A 53 -2.18 -6.77 1.22
N LEU A 54 -2.76 -5.57 1.15
CA LEU A 54 -4.03 -5.36 0.47
C LEU A 54 -3.90 -5.68 -1.04
N ALA A 55 -2.78 -5.33 -1.66
CA ALA A 55 -2.52 -5.62 -3.06
C ALA A 55 -2.55 -7.13 -3.37
N THR A 56 -2.27 -8.01 -2.40
CA THR A 56 -2.34 -9.48 -2.61
C THR A 56 -3.76 -10.01 -2.70
N SER A 57 -4.79 -9.19 -2.50
CA SER A 57 -6.19 -9.57 -2.73
C SER A 57 -6.65 -9.24 -4.15
N LEU A 58 -5.81 -8.61 -4.97
CA LEU A 58 -6.11 -8.28 -6.37
C LEU A 58 -5.94 -9.52 -7.26
N LYS A 59 -6.72 -9.58 -8.35
CA LYS A 59 -6.60 -10.62 -9.39
C LYS A 59 -5.25 -10.56 -10.13
N HIS A 60 -4.68 -9.38 -10.28
CA HIS A 60 -3.41 -9.16 -10.98
C HIS A 60 -2.48 -8.27 -10.13
N PRO A 61 -1.95 -8.82 -9.02
CA PRO A 61 -1.32 -8.01 -7.97
C PRO A 61 0.06 -7.49 -8.38
N ALA A 62 0.75 -8.16 -9.31
CA ALA A 62 2.16 -7.94 -9.63
C ALA A 62 2.51 -6.47 -9.91
N LYS A 63 1.73 -5.78 -10.76
CA LYS A 63 2.02 -4.38 -11.12
C LYS A 63 1.83 -3.41 -9.96
N VAL A 64 0.82 -3.62 -9.12
CA VAL A 64 0.56 -2.78 -7.94
C VAL A 64 1.59 -3.05 -6.86
N ILE A 65 1.96 -4.31 -6.63
CA ILE A 65 3.05 -4.69 -5.72
C ILE A 65 4.35 -4.02 -6.16
N MET A 66 4.72 -4.10 -7.44
CA MET A 66 5.91 -3.41 -7.96
C MET A 66 5.85 -1.90 -7.75
N ALA A 67 4.69 -1.27 -7.99
CA ALA A 67 4.53 0.17 -7.77
C ALA A 67 4.72 0.57 -6.30
N LEU A 68 4.22 -0.24 -5.37
CA LEU A 68 4.38 -0.03 -3.93
C LEU A 68 5.83 -0.26 -3.48
N VAL A 69 6.46 -1.35 -3.93
CA VAL A 69 7.86 -1.66 -3.59
C VAL A 69 8.81 -0.60 -4.13
N ASN A 70 8.66 -0.18 -5.39
CA ASN A 70 9.41 0.94 -5.96
C ASN A 70 9.11 2.26 -5.24
N GLY A 71 7.94 2.36 -4.61
CA GLY A 71 7.52 3.47 -3.76
C GLY A 71 8.03 3.40 -2.32
N GLY A 72 8.85 2.41 -1.96
CA GLY A 72 9.42 2.25 -0.62
C GLY A 72 8.66 1.31 0.31
N ALA A 73 7.71 0.52 -0.18
CA ALA A 73 7.03 -0.48 0.65
C ALA A 73 7.99 -1.60 1.08
N HIS A 74 8.04 -1.88 2.38
CA HIS A 74 8.86 -2.96 2.93
C HIS A 74 8.12 -4.29 2.84
N LEU A 75 8.77 -5.32 2.26
CA LEU A 75 8.19 -6.66 2.10
C LEU A 75 7.93 -7.36 3.44
N ASP A 76 8.67 -6.98 4.48
CA ASP A 76 8.54 -7.48 5.85
C ASP A 76 7.61 -6.63 6.72
N PHE A 77 7.00 -5.57 6.17
CA PHE A 77 6.04 -4.76 6.91
C PHE A 77 4.83 -5.62 7.30
N ARG A 78 4.54 -5.65 8.60
CA ARG A 78 3.50 -6.50 9.17
C ARG A 78 2.18 -5.75 9.25
N THR A 79 1.09 -6.45 8.97
CA THR A 79 -0.26 -6.02 9.30
C THR A 79 -0.46 -5.99 10.82
N LYS A 80 -1.59 -5.44 11.29
CA LYS A 80 -1.90 -5.40 12.74
C LYS A 80 -2.01 -6.78 13.40
N ASP A 81 -2.40 -7.79 12.63
CA ASP A 81 -2.44 -9.21 13.02
C ASP A 81 -1.05 -9.90 12.92
N GLY A 82 0.01 -9.18 12.55
CA GLY A 82 1.38 -9.69 12.53
C GLY A 82 1.78 -10.43 11.26
N CYS A 83 0.91 -10.46 10.24
CA CYS A 83 1.15 -11.11 8.95
C CYS A 83 2.00 -10.24 8.02
N THR A 84 2.89 -10.85 7.24
CA THR A 84 3.60 -10.18 6.14
C THR A 84 2.85 -10.37 4.82
N VAL A 85 3.30 -9.69 3.75
CA VAL A 85 2.75 -9.85 2.39
C VAL A 85 2.76 -11.32 1.93
N LEU A 86 3.80 -12.09 2.27
CA LEU A 86 3.91 -13.50 1.89
C LEU A 86 2.87 -14.38 2.59
N HIS A 87 2.60 -14.13 3.87
CA HIS A 87 1.54 -14.84 4.59
C HIS A 87 0.19 -14.64 3.91
N LYS A 88 -0.13 -13.38 3.54
CA LYS A 88 -1.38 -13.03 2.87
C LYS A 88 -1.46 -13.55 1.44
N ALA A 89 -0.36 -13.56 0.68
CA ALA A 89 -0.34 -14.12 -0.67
C ALA A 89 -0.69 -15.62 -0.68
N VAL A 90 -0.15 -16.38 0.28
CA VAL A 90 -0.49 -17.80 0.46
C VAL A 90 -1.95 -17.98 0.91
N GLU A 91 -2.42 -17.20 1.89
CA GLU A 91 -3.82 -17.23 2.36
C GLU A 91 -4.82 -17.00 1.21
N LYS A 92 -4.46 -16.12 0.27
CA LYS A 92 -5.31 -15.74 -0.87
C LYS A 92 -5.11 -16.62 -2.13
N ASN A 93 -4.32 -17.69 -2.05
CA ASN A 93 -3.95 -18.54 -3.19
C ASN A 93 -3.36 -17.74 -4.38
N ASN A 94 -2.60 -16.68 -4.10
CA ASN A 94 -2.09 -15.74 -5.09
C ASN A 94 -0.59 -15.99 -5.36
N LEU A 95 -0.28 -17.21 -5.81
CA LEU A 95 1.07 -17.69 -6.19
C LEU A 95 1.35 -17.45 -7.69
#